data_AF-A0A968JRF9-F1
#
_entry.id   AF-A0A968JRF9-F1
#
_cell.length_a   1.000
_cell.length_b   1.000
_cell.length_c   1.000
_cell.angle_alpha   90.00
_cell.angle_beta   90.00
_cell.angle_gamma   90.00
#
_symmetry.space_group_name_H-M   'P 1'
#
loop_
_entity.id
_entity.type
_entity.pdbx_description
1 polymer ?
#
loop_
_entity_poly.entity_id
_entity_poly.type
_entity_poly.pdbx_seq_one_letter_code
_entity_poly.pdbx_strand_id
1 'polypeptide(L)'
;MPTFQANVASNDQLVYWYATENAPDNNFIFLGTSFQPTTAGTYFYEVVDQATGCTSASRLSVNAEVLVGVESSVSALASTVCEGTNTTLIASGGTNYLWSTGATTPSIQAGAGTYNVTVSNADGCSNTETISVQNFPTFTAQITGTAQICEGETTTLTATSGQTYLWSNGQTSQSITVPAGNYTVEVTNANGCKGQAQAQ
;
A
#
# COMPACT_ATOMS: atom_id res chain seq x y z
N MET A 1 -19.55 5.66 -10.18
CA MET A 1 -19.80 5.77 -11.64
C MET A 1 -20.70 6.98 -11.85
N PRO A 2 -20.34 7.97 -12.68
CA PRO A 2 -21.21 9.11 -12.95
C PRO A 2 -22.40 8.65 -13.81
N THR A 3 -23.61 8.98 -13.38
CA THR A 3 -24.86 8.77 -14.12
C THR A 3 -25.15 10.00 -14.97
N PHE A 4 -25.12 9.85 -16.30
CA PHE A 4 -25.50 10.91 -17.22
C PHE A 4 -27.00 10.77 -17.57
N GLN A 5 -27.82 11.67 -17.02
CA GLN A 5 -29.23 11.79 -17.43
C GLN A 5 -29.37 12.68 -18.66
N ALA A 6 -29.56 12.06 -19.82
CA ALA A 6 -30.12 12.77 -20.97
C ALA A 6 -31.65 12.87 -20.79
N ASN A 7 -32.13 13.98 -20.24
CA ASN A 7 -33.56 14.25 -20.11
C ASN A 7 -34.04 15.04 -21.33
N VAL A 8 -34.71 14.36 -22.27
CA VAL A 8 -35.49 15.04 -23.32
C VAL A 8 -36.90 15.25 -22.74
N ALA A 9 -37.15 16.44 -22.19
CA ALA A 9 -38.49 16.82 -21.74
C ALA A 9 -39.29 17.26 -22.97
N SER A 10 -40.29 16.47 -23.37
CA SER A 10 -41.34 16.94 -24.26
C SER A 10 -42.69 16.46 -23.76
N ASN A 11 -43.68 17.33 -23.88
CA ASN A 11 -44.91 17.27 -23.11
C ASN A 11 -46.00 16.45 -23.84
N ASP A 12 -45.75 16.01 -25.08
CA ASP A 12 -46.70 15.29 -25.95
C ASP A 12 -46.02 14.46 -27.09
N GLN A 13 -44.72 14.14 -27.01
CA GLN A 13 -44.01 13.42 -28.09
C GLN A 13 -43.36 12.12 -27.63
N LEU A 14 -43.35 11.11 -28.52
CA LEU A 14 -42.63 9.84 -28.34
C LEU A 14 -41.17 10.04 -28.73
N VAL A 15 -40.26 9.63 -27.84
CA VAL A 15 -38.83 9.63 -28.09
C VAL A 15 -38.37 8.17 -28.22
N TYR A 16 -37.56 7.87 -29.23
CA TYR A 16 -36.94 6.56 -29.45
C TYR A 16 -35.43 6.71 -29.44
N TRP A 17 -34.74 5.85 -28.70
CA TRP A 17 -33.27 5.88 -28.58
C TRP A 17 -32.63 4.76 -29.37
N TYR A 18 -31.50 5.06 -30.00
CA TYR A 18 -30.69 4.11 -30.76
C TYR A 18 -29.20 4.24 -30.44
N ALA A 19 -28.44 3.14 -30.53
CA ALA A 19 -26.98 3.13 -30.57
C ALA A 19 -26.48 2.69 -31.95
N THR A 20 -25.35 3.23 -32.40
CA THR A 20 -24.60 2.62 -33.52
C THR A 20 -23.68 1.53 -33.00
N GLU A 21 -23.65 0.37 -33.65
CA GLU A 21 -22.52 -0.55 -33.49
C GLU A 21 -21.24 0.10 -34.04
N ASN A 22 -20.09 -0.18 -33.40
CA ASN A 22 -18.76 0.19 -33.88
C ASN A 22 -18.33 -0.62 -35.13
N ALA A 23 -19.26 -0.82 -36.08
CA ALA A 23 -19.09 -1.60 -37.30
C ALA A 23 -19.28 -0.70 -38.54
N PRO A 24 -18.66 -1.01 -39.69
CA PRO A 24 -18.64 -0.15 -40.88
C PRO A 24 -20.01 0.09 -41.55
N ASP A 25 -21.07 -0.56 -41.07
CA ASP A 25 -22.36 -0.64 -41.77
C ASP A 25 -23.46 0.28 -41.19
N ASN A 26 -23.14 1.14 -40.21
CA ASN A 26 -24.06 2.17 -39.68
C ASN A 26 -25.41 1.61 -39.16
N ASN A 27 -25.42 0.40 -38.62
CA ASN A 27 -26.64 -0.25 -38.13
C ASN A 27 -27.07 0.30 -36.76
N PHE A 28 -28.36 0.56 -36.58
CA PHE A 28 -28.94 1.17 -35.37
C PHE A 28 -29.61 0.11 -34.48
N ILE A 29 -29.19 0.04 -33.21
CA ILE A 29 -29.80 -0.82 -32.19
C ILE A 29 -30.83 -0.01 -31.42
N PHE A 30 -32.09 -0.45 -31.37
CA PHE A 30 -33.13 0.19 -30.56
C PHE A 30 -32.92 -0.04 -29.06
N LEU A 31 -32.95 1.03 -28.26
CA LEU A 31 -32.66 1.03 -26.83
C LEU A 31 -33.88 1.33 -25.94
N GLY A 32 -35.02 1.69 -26.53
CA GLY A 32 -36.26 2.02 -25.82
C GLY A 32 -36.66 3.48 -25.91
N THR A 33 -37.67 3.86 -25.13
CA THR A 33 -38.22 5.23 -25.08
C THR A 33 -37.59 6.10 -23.99
N SER A 34 -36.73 5.51 -23.16
CA SER A 34 -35.86 6.19 -22.21
C SER A 34 -34.53 5.44 -22.13
N PHE A 35 -33.41 6.15 -22.12
CA PHE A 35 -32.09 5.53 -22.09
C PHE A 35 -31.13 6.31 -21.19
N GLN A 36 -30.29 5.57 -20.45
CA GLN A 36 -29.22 6.11 -19.61
C GLN A 36 -27.92 5.44 -20.05
N PRO A 37 -27.04 6.14 -20.79
CA PRO A 37 -25.79 5.54 -21.25
C PRO A 37 -24.88 5.21 -20.07
N THR A 38 -24.41 3.96 -20.02
CA THR A 38 -23.41 3.49 -19.04
C THR A 38 -22.04 3.25 -19.68
N THR A 39 -21.92 3.43 -21.00
CA THR A 39 -20.72 3.16 -21.79
C THR A 39 -20.45 4.34 -22.74
N ALA A 40 -19.18 4.55 -23.11
CA ALA A 40 -18.82 5.51 -24.15
C ALA A 40 -19.46 5.12 -25.49
N GLY A 41 -19.95 6.09 -26.26
CA GLY A 41 -20.52 5.81 -27.57
C GLY A 41 -21.25 7.00 -28.20
N THR A 42 -21.60 6.83 -29.47
CA THR A 42 -22.51 7.76 -30.14
C THR A 42 -23.93 7.21 -30.03
N TYR A 43 -24.84 8.02 -29.51
CA TYR A 43 -26.24 7.66 -29.37
C TYR A 43 -27.09 8.62 -30.21
N PHE A 44 -28.20 8.08 -30.70
CA PHE A 44 -29.16 8.80 -31.52
C PHE A 44 -30.50 8.78 -30.83
N TYR A 45 -31.24 9.87 -30.94
CA TYR A 45 -32.64 9.87 -30.57
C TYR A 45 -33.47 10.44 -31.70
N GLU A 46 -34.63 9.85 -31.88
CA GLU A 46 -35.66 10.29 -32.81
C GLU A 46 -36.89 10.71 -32.01
N VAL A 47 -37.45 11.85 -32.36
CA VAL A 47 -38.70 12.35 -31.79
C VAL A 47 -39.77 12.26 -32.86
N VAL A 48 -40.90 11.64 -32.52
CA VAL A 48 -42.05 11.47 -33.41
C VAL A 48 -43.23 12.27 -32.87
N ASP A 49 -43.74 13.16 -33.71
CA ASP A 49 -45.00 13.85 -33.45
C ASP A 49 -46.17 12.89 -33.75
N GLN A 50 -46.92 12.50 -32.72
CA GLN A 50 -48.00 11.52 -32.88
C GLN A 50 -49.20 12.04 -33.69
N ALA A 51 -49.40 13.35 -33.77
CA ALA A 51 -50.53 13.95 -34.46
C ALA A 51 -50.29 14.07 -35.98
N THR A 52 -49.04 14.28 -36.38
CA THR A 52 -48.65 14.54 -37.78
C THR A 52 -47.81 13.44 -38.40
N GLY A 53 -47.22 12.54 -37.59
CA GLY A 53 -46.31 11.49 -38.04
C GLY A 53 -44.93 12.01 -38.49
N CYS A 54 -44.65 13.32 -38.35
CA CYS A 54 -43.35 13.89 -38.66
C CYS A 54 -42.30 13.44 -37.64
N THR A 55 -41.10 13.13 -38.12
CA THR A 55 -39.98 12.75 -37.26
C THR A 55 -38.83 13.75 -37.33
N SER A 56 -38.12 13.91 -36.22
CA SER A 56 -36.91 14.73 -36.12
C SER A 56 -35.84 13.93 -35.39
N ALA A 57 -34.67 13.77 -36.02
CA ALA A 57 -33.55 13.06 -35.44
C ALA A 57 -32.45 14.02 -35.03
N SER A 58 -31.82 13.75 -33.89
CA SER A 58 -30.64 14.48 -33.41
C SER A 58 -29.59 13.51 -32.88
N ARG A 59 -28.32 13.88 -33.05
CA ARG A 59 -27.19 13.08 -32.56
C ARG A 59 -26.72 13.62 -31.21
N LEU A 60 -26.49 12.71 -30.27
CA LEU A 60 -25.83 12.99 -29.00
C LEU A 60 -24.55 12.17 -28.91
N SER A 61 -23.40 12.84 -28.97
CA SER A 61 -22.11 12.19 -28.75
C SER A 61 -21.82 12.17 -27.24
N VAL A 62 -21.72 10.97 -26.67
CA VAL A 62 -21.29 10.77 -25.28
C VAL A 62 -19.86 10.25 -25.30
N ASN A 63 -18.92 11.17 -25.11
CA ASN A 63 -17.52 10.83 -24.91
C ASN A 63 -17.32 10.40 -23.47
N ALA A 64 -17.10 9.11 -23.23
CA ALA A 64 -16.54 8.66 -21.96
C ALA A 64 -15.05 8.38 -22.17
N GLU A 65 -14.22 9.09 -21.43
CA GLU A 65 -12.79 8.83 -21.38
C GLU A 65 -12.56 7.60 -20.51
N VAL A 66 -11.93 6.57 -21.06
CA VAL A 66 -11.48 5.43 -20.27
C VAL A 66 -10.23 5.90 -19.53
N LEU A 67 -10.41 6.30 -18.28
CA LEU A 67 -9.27 6.61 -17.43
C LEU A 67 -8.51 5.31 -17.16
N VAL A 68 -7.27 5.24 -17.67
CA VAL A 68 -6.33 4.18 -17.30
C VAL A 68 -6.13 4.25 -15.78
N GLY A 69 -6.19 3.10 -15.12
CA GLY A 69 -6.02 3.01 -13.67
C GLY A 69 -4.67 3.58 -13.20
N VAL A 70 -4.52 3.75 -11.90
CA VAL A 70 -3.23 4.13 -11.31
C VAL A 70 -2.33 2.90 -11.25
N GLU A 71 -1.22 2.90 -12.00
CA GLU A 71 -0.15 1.91 -11.81
C GLU A 71 0.69 2.30 -10.59
N SER A 72 0.22 1.89 -9.41
CA SER A 72 0.90 2.09 -8.14
C SER A 72 1.89 0.97 -7.82
N SER A 73 2.83 1.26 -6.92
CA SER A 73 3.62 0.24 -6.25
C SER A 73 4.00 0.66 -4.84
N VAL A 74 4.27 -0.33 -3.99
CA VAL A 74 4.75 -0.12 -2.61
C VAL A 74 5.98 -0.99 -2.35
N SER A 75 6.96 -0.45 -1.63
CA SER A 75 8.20 -1.14 -1.27
C SER A 75 8.63 -0.81 0.16
N ALA A 76 9.48 -1.65 0.74
CA ALA A 76 10.08 -1.43 2.05
C ALA A 76 11.61 -1.44 1.91
N LEU A 77 12.31 -0.53 2.59
CA LEU A 77 13.78 -0.55 2.63
C LEU A 77 14.32 -1.80 3.33
N ALA A 78 13.55 -2.33 4.29
CA ALA A 78 13.77 -3.61 4.93
C ALA A 78 12.42 -4.33 5.09
N SER A 79 12.33 -5.56 4.58
CA SER A 79 11.14 -6.41 4.69
C SER A 79 11.02 -7.11 6.04
N THR A 80 12.08 -7.06 6.86
CA THR A 80 12.13 -7.60 8.22
C THR A 80 12.80 -6.58 9.13
N VAL A 81 12.20 -6.29 10.28
CA VAL A 81 12.72 -5.35 11.30
C VAL A 81 12.79 -6.01 12.66
N CYS A 82 13.62 -5.49 13.54
CA CYS A 82 13.71 -5.97 14.92
C CYS A 82 12.54 -5.43 15.74
N GLU A 83 12.26 -6.08 16.87
CA GLU A 83 11.21 -5.61 17.76
C GLU A 83 11.49 -4.16 18.21
N GLY A 84 10.48 -3.31 18.11
CA GLY A 84 10.58 -1.89 18.46
C GLY A 84 11.37 -1.02 17.46
N THR A 85 11.84 -1.58 16.34
CA THR A 85 12.48 -0.79 15.27
C THR A 85 11.57 -0.60 14.07
N ASN A 86 11.86 0.44 13.28
CA ASN A 86 11.09 0.83 12.12
C ASN A 86 11.90 0.69 10.82
N THR A 87 11.17 0.54 9.71
CA THR A 87 11.65 0.63 8.33
C THR A 87 10.88 1.72 7.60
N THR A 88 11.45 2.22 6.50
CA THR A 88 10.74 3.14 5.61
C THR A 88 9.95 2.35 4.58
N LEU A 89 8.64 2.58 4.54
CA LEU A 89 7.78 2.16 3.42
C LEU A 89 7.68 3.30 2.42
N ILE A 90 7.76 2.98 1.13
CA ILE A 90 7.73 3.95 0.03
C ILE A 90 6.67 3.51 -0.97
N ALA A 91 5.70 4.38 -1.22
CA ALA A 91 4.68 4.22 -2.24
C ALA A 91 4.97 5.14 -3.44
N SER A 92 4.57 4.72 -4.64
CA SER A 92 4.76 5.48 -5.87
C SER A 92 3.63 5.22 -6.87
N GLY A 93 3.63 5.97 -7.99
CA GLY A 93 2.68 5.79 -9.10
C GLY A 93 1.51 6.78 -9.12
N GLY A 94 1.36 7.64 -8.11
CA GLY A 94 0.31 8.67 -8.09
C GLY A 94 0.73 9.98 -7.44
N THR A 95 -0.23 10.88 -7.26
CA THR A 95 -0.02 12.21 -6.69
C THR A 95 -0.51 12.33 -5.25
N ASN A 96 -1.49 11.53 -4.85
CA ASN A 96 -2.05 11.50 -3.51
C ASN A 96 -1.89 10.12 -2.89
N TYR A 97 -1.71 10.07 -1.57
CA TYR A 97 -1.47 8.86 -0.81
C TYR A 97 -2.37 8.85 0.43
N LEU A 98 -2.89 7.67 0.80
CA LEU A 98 -3.58 7.45 2.05
C LEU A 98 -3.20 6.08 2.61
N TRP A 99 -2.36 6.09 3.64
CA TRP A 99 -1.94 4.87 4.34
C TRP A 99 -3.01 4.42 5.34
N SER A 100 -3.02 3.13 5.69
CA SER A 100 -3.87 2.56 6.74
C SER A 100 -3.61 3.18 8.13
N THR A 101 -2.48 3.87 8.30
CA THR A 101 -2.13 4.66 9.50
C THR A 101 -2.78 6.06 9.52
N GLY A 102 -3.42 6.48 8.42
CA GLY A 102 -3.95 7.82 8.21
C GLY A 102 -2.93 8.82 7.64
N ALA A 103 -1.68 8.42 7.44
CA ALA A 103 -0.67 9.28 6.82
C ALA A 103 -0.96 9.51 5.33
N THR A 104 -0.56 10.67 4.81
CA THR A 104 -0.81 11.08 3.41
C THR A 104 0.47 11.39 2.62
N THR A 105 1.62 11.02 3.17
CA THR A 105 2.94 11.19 2.54
C THR A 105 3.29 10.00 1.64
N PRO A 106 4.18 10.17 0.64
CA PRO A 106 4.62 9.07 -0.22
C PRO A 106 5.45 8.01 0.54
N SER A 107 5.91 8.33 1.75
CA SER A 107 6.61 7.38 2.62
C SER A 107 6.20 7.52 4.08
N ILE A 108 6.32 6.42 4.83
CA ILE A 108 6.07 6.36 6.27
C ILE A 108 7.14 5.53 6.97
N GLN A 109 7.32 5.77 8.28
CA GLN A 109 8.03 4.85 9.16
C GLN A 109 7.05 3.81 9.70
N ALA A 110 7.41 2.53 9.58
CA ALA A 110 6.58 1.41 9.93
C ALA A 110 7.39 0.36 10.70
N GLY A 111 6.83 -0.16 11.78
CA GLY A 111 7.36 -1.35 12.45
C GLY A 111 6.91 -2.62 11.74
N ALA A 112 7.05 -3.76 12.43
CA ALA A 112 6.48 -5.01 11.96
C ALA A 112 4.95 -4.93 11.92
N GLY A 113 4.35 -5.42 10.83
CA GLY A 113 2.91 -5.36 10.60
C GLY A 113 2.54 -5.32 9.12
N THR A 114 1.24 -5.29 8.84
CA THR A 114 0.70 -5.16 7.49
C THR A 114 0.12 -3.76 7.30
N TYR A 115 0.47 -3.14 6.18
CA TYR A 115 0.09 -1.78 5.83
C TYR A 115 -0.58 -1.78 4.45
N ASN A 116 -1.60 -0.93 4.31
CA ASN A 116 -2.23 -0.66 3.02
C ASN A 116 -2.00 0.80 2.65
N VAL A 117 -1.81 1.08 1.37
CA VAL A 117 -1.75 2.45 0.85
C VAL A 117 -2.67 2.57 -0.35
N THR A 118 -3.58 3.53 -0.29
CA THR A 118 -4.37 3.94 -1.45
C THR A 118 -3.65 5.07 -2.15
N VAL A 119 -3.33 4.87 -3.42
CA VAL A 119 -2.63 5.83 -4.28
C VAL A 119 -3.64 6.34 -5.31
N SER A 120 -3.77 7.65 -5.44
CA SER A 120 -4.66 8.27 -6.42
C SER A 120 -4.00 9.36 -7.24
N ASN A 121 -4.56 9.64 -8.42
CA ASN A 121 -4.11 10.71 -9.32
C ASN A 121 -5.10 11.89 -9.33
N ALA A 122 -4.78 12.94 -10.10
CA ALA A 122 -5.62 14.13 -10.22
C ALA A 122 -6.97 13.86 -10.90
N ASP A 123 -7.04 12.81 -11.73
CA ASP A 123 -8.24 12.43 -12.48
C ASP A 123 -9.23 11.60 -11.64
N GLY A 124 -8.90 11.33 -10.37
CA GLY A 124 -9.75 10.60 -9.44
C GLY A 124 -9.64 9.07 -9.54
N CYS A 125 -8.74 8.54 -10.36
CA CYS A 125 -8.40 7.12 -10.34
C CYS A 125 -7.63 6.79 -9.05
N SER A 126 -7.88 5.60 -8.51
CA SER A 126 -7.16 5.10 -7.33
C SER A 126 -6.88 3.63 -7.44
N ASN A 127 -5.79 3.19 -6.82
CA ASN A 127 -5.44 1.80 -6.62
C ASN A 127 -4.94 1.60 -5.17
N THR A 128 -5.08 0.40 -4.64
CA THR A 128 -4.65 0.07 -3.27
C THR A 128 -3.60 -1.01 -3.29
N GLU A 129 -2.47 -0.73 -2.66
CA GLU A 129 -1.37 -1.68 -2.47
C GLU A 129 -1.29 -2.15 -1.03
N THR A 130 -0.87 -3.40 -0.83
CA THR A 130 -0.63 -4.00 0.48
C THR A 130 0.83 -4.41 0.61
N ILE A 131 1.43 -4.10 1.76
CA ILE A 131 2.78 -4.54 2.10
C ILE A 131 2.84 -5.08 3.53
N SER A 132 3.69 -6.07 3.76
CA SER A 132 3.91 -6.63 5.09
C SER A 132 5.38 -6.52 5.48
N VAL A 133 5.63 -6.01 6.68
CA VAL A 133 6.94 -5.97 7.32
C VAL A 133 6.97 -7.07 8.39
N GLN A 134 7.92 -7.99 8.27
CA GLN A 134 8.07 -9.09 9.20
C GLN A 134 8.80 -8.63 10.47
N ASN A 135 8.41 -9.21 11.62
CA ASN A 135 9.18 -9.06 12.84
C ASN A 135 10.30 -10.10 12.86
N PHE A 136 11.52 -9.66 13.16
CA PHE A 136 12.60 -10.59 13.45
C PHE A 136 12.32 -11.26 14.81
N PRO A 137 12.50 -12.58 14.94
CA PRO A 137 12.32 -13.27 16.21
C PRO A 137 13.14 -12.62 17.33
N THR A 138 12.59 -12.60 18.54
CA THR A 138 13.26 -12.05 19.72
C THR A 138 14.67 -12.62 19.86
N PHE A 139 15.67 -11.75 19.77
CA PHE A 139 17.07 -12.13 19.85
C PHE A 139 17.52 -12.12 21.31
N THR A 140 17.75 -13.31 21.87
CA THR A 140 18.24 -13.46 23.25
C THR A 140 19.74 -13.69 23.23
N ALA A 141 20.49 -12.72 23.76
CA ALA A 141 21.92 -12.90 24.02
C ALA A 141 22.11 -13.83 25.22
N GLN A 142 23.22 -14.56 25.25
CA GLN A 142 23.62 -15.37 26.42
C GLN A 142 25.08 -15.07 26.76
N ILE A 143 25.38 -15.13 28.06
CA ILE A 143 26.76 -15.13 28.57
C ILE A 143 27.05 -16.51 29.14
N THR A 144 28.19 -17.07 28.76
CA THR A 144 28.75 -18.29 29.35
C THR A 144 30.06 -17.94 30.06
N GLY A 145 30.40 -18.66 31.12
CA GLY A 145 31.60 -18.40 31.93
C GLY A 145 31.43 -18.88 33.37
N THR A 146 32.51 -18.78 34.15
CA THR A 146 32.50 -19.20 35.56
C THR A 146 31.91 -18.10 36.43
N ALA A 147 30.78 -18.38 37.09
CA ALA A 147 30.06 -17.44 37.97
C ALA A 147 30.61 -17.39 39.41
N GLN A 148 31.58 -18.25 39.74
CA GLN A 148 32.18 -18.35 41.07
C GLN A 148 33.70 -18.38 40.88
N ILE A 149 34.39 -17.35 41.37
CA ILE A 149 35.85 -17.27 41.37
C ILE A 149 36.35 -16.85 42.75
N CYS A 150 37.57 -17.23 43.11
CA CYS A 150 38.16 -16.81 44.38
C CYS A 150 38.49 -15.32 44.37
N GLU A 151 38.61 -14.73 45.56
CA GLU A 151 39.04 -13.33 45.68
C GLU A 151 40.42 -13.13 45.03
N GLY A 152 40.53 -12.10 44.16
CA GLY A 152 41.74 -11.80 43.41
C GLY A 152 41.93 -12.59 42.11
N GLU A 153 41.05 -13.56 41.81
CA GLU A 153 41.06 -14.27 40.53
C GLU A 153 40.25 -13.53 39.44
N THR A 154 40.39 -14.00 38.21
CA THR A 154 39.63 -13.51 37.05
C THR A 154 38.90 -14.67 36.39
N THR A 155 37.78 -14.36 35.74
CA THR A 155 36.98 -15.30 34.95
C THR A 155 36.92 -14.83 33.51
N THR A 156 36.71 -15.78 32.59
CA THR A 156 36.44 -15.45 31.18
C THR A 156 34.93 -15.55 30.94
N LEU A 157 34.33 -14.41 30.60
CA LEU A 157 32.94 -14.34 30.14
C LEU A 157 32.92 -14.34 28.61
N THR A 158 32.05 -15.16 28.03
CA THR A 158 31.88 -15.28 26.57
C THR A 158 30.44 -15.04 26.21
N ALA A 159 30.18 -13.99 25.42
CA ALA A 159 28.88 -13.73 24.85
C ALA A 159 28.67 -14.59 23.60
N THR A 160 27.47 -15.14 23.42
CA THR A 160 27.13 -15.95 22.24
C THR A 160 26.02 -15.34 21.40
N SER A 161 25.81 -15.91 20.21
CA SER A 161 24.69 -15.62 19.30
C SER A 161 24.76 -14.28 18.55
N GLY A 162 25.86 -13.52 18.67
CA GLY A 162 26.04 -12.21 18.02
C GLY A 162 27.06 -12.13 16.90
N GLN A 163 27.07 -10.99 16.23
CA GLN A 163 28.13 -10.54 15.33
C GLN A 163 29.02 -9.47 15.99
N THR A 164 28.43 -8.54 16.74
CA THR A 164 29.16 -7.52 17.50
C THR A 164 28.76 -7.50 18.96
N TYR A 165 29.68 -7.06 19.82
CA TYR A 165 29.55 -7.10 21.27
C TYR A 165 29.93 -5.74 21.85
N LEU A 166 29.21 -5.32 22.88
CA LEU A 166 29.55 -4.16 23.71
C LEU A 166 29.29 -4.51 25.17
N TRP A 167 30.37 -4.73 25.91
CA TRP A 167 30.33 -5.02 27.34
C TRP A 167 30.18 -3.74 28.16
N SER A 168 29.64 -3.85 29.37
CA SER A 168 29.47 -2.74 30.32
C SER A 168 30.78 -2.02 30.68
N ASN A 169 31.92 -2.70 30.53
CA ASN A 169 33.26 -2.15 30.74
C ASN A 169 33.87 -1.53 29.46
N GLY A 170 33.10 -1.43 28.37
CA GLY A 170 33.50 -0.85 27.10
C GLY A 170 34.28 -1.77 26.15
N GLN A 171 34.55 -3.02 26.55
CA GLN A 171 35.18 -3.99 25.66
C GLN A 171 34.21 -4.46 24.55
N THR A 172 34.76 -4.87 23.40
CA THR A 172 33.96 -5.26 22.21
C THR A 172 34.29 -6.66 21.68
N SER A 173 35.21 -7.37 22.34
CA SER A 173 35.53 -8.76 22.03
C SER A 173 34.38 -9.69 22.44
N GLN A 174 34.24 -10.82 21.73
CA GLN A 174 33.26 -11.85 22.09
C GLN A 174 33.47 -12.40 23.51
N SER A 175 34.74 -12.57 23.89
CA SER A 175 35.15 -13.00 25.22
C SER A 175 35.96 -11.91 25.91
N ILE A 176 35.74 -11.74 27.21
CA ILE A 176 36.48 -10.83 28.08
C ILE A 176 36.96 -11.57 29.33
N THR A 177 38.13 -11.18 29.84
CA THR A 177 38.67 -11.68 31.10
C THR A 177 38.58 -10.58 32.14
N VAL A 178 37.82 -10.84 33.22
CA VAL A 178 37.41 -9.83 34.19
C VAL A 178 37.41 -10.38 35.62
N PRO A 179 37.61 -9.54 36.65
CA PRO A 179 37.44 -9.93 38.05
C PRO A 179 35.96 -10.15 38.39
N ALA A 180 35.67 -10.49 39.66
CA ALA A 180 34.30 -10.68 40.13
C ALA A 180 33.50 -9.37 40.03
N GLY A 181 32.27 -9.46 39.52
CA GLY A 181 31.40 -8.31 39.35
C GLY A 181 30.22 -8.58 38.43
N ASN A 182 29.30 -7.61 38.36
CA ASN A 182 28.16 -7.65 37.44
C ASN A 182 28.58 -7.13 36.07
N TYR A 183 28.44 -7.96 35.04
CA TYR A 183 28.73 -7.59 33.66
C TYR A 183 27.47 -7.73 32.80
N THR A 184 27.17 -6.70 32.01
CA THR A 184 26.16 -6.76 30.97
C THR A 184 26.83 -6.69 29.61
N VAL A 185 26.20 -7.31 28.60
CA VAL A 185 26.64 -7.24 27.22
C VAL A 185 25.45 -6.94 26.32
N GLU A 186 25.62 -5.95 25.45
CA GLU A 186 24.76 -5.73 24.30
C GLU A 186 25.38 -6.45 23.09
N VAL A 187 24.59 -7.31 22.47
CA VAL A 187 24.97 -8.14 21.34
C VAL A 187 24.14 -7.74 20.13
N THR A 188 24.77 -7.50 18.99
CA THR A 188 24.05 -7.23 17.73
C THR A 188 24.22 -8.39 16.76
N ASN A 189 23.12 -8.91 16.22
CA ASN A 189 23.15 -9.99 15.23
C ASN A 189 23.38 -9.47 13.79
N ALA A 190 23.45 -10.37 12.82
CA ALA A 190 23.68 -10.02 11.41
C ALA A 190 22.57 -9.16 10.77
N ASN A 191 21.36 -9.17 11.34
CA ASN A 191 20.23 -8.36 10.89
C ASN A 191 20.13 -7.02 11.62
N GLY A 192 21.13 -6.67 12.45
CA GLY A 192 21.15 -5.42 13.21
C GLY A 192 20.30 -5.45 14.49
N CYS A 193 19.72 -6.60 14.86
CA CYS A 193 18.92 -6.71 16.07
C CYS A 193 19.81 -6.82 17.30
N LYS A 194 19.44 -6.05 18.33
CA LYS A 194 20.15 -5.99 19.59
C LYS A 194 19.50 -6.90 20.63
N GLY A 195 20.34 -7.55 21.42
CA GLY A 195 19.94 -8.38 22.55
C GLY A 195 20.85 -8.10 23.73
N GLN A 196 20.33 -8.22 24.95
CA GLN A 196 21.10 -7.99 26.17
C GLN A 196 21.17 -9.25 27.01
N ALA A 197 22.31 -9.44 27.67
CA ALA A 197 22.51 -10.48 28.67
C ALA A 197 23.28 -9.92 29.86
N GLN A 198 23.10 -10.56 31.01
CA GLN A 198 23.79 -10.22 32.25
C GLN A 198 24.42 -11.47 32.87
N ALA A 199 25.62 -11.32 33.40
CA ALA A 199 26.27 -12.25 34.29
C ALA A 199 26.52 -11.57 35.64
N GLN A 200 26.37 -12.34 36.73
CA GLN A 200 26.61 -11.93 38.12
C GLN A 200 27.56 -12.91 38.79
#